data_AF-A0A7E4WDQ7-F1
#
_entry.id   AF-A0A7E4WDQ7-F1
#
_cell.length_a   1.000
_cell.length_b   1.000
_cell.length_c   1.000
_cell.angle_alpha   90.00
_cell.angle_beta   90.00
_cell.angle_gamma   90.00
#
_symmetry.space_group_name_H-M   'P 1'
#
loop_
_entity.id
_entity.type
_entity.pdbx_description
1 polymer ?
#
loop_
_entity_poly.entity_id
_entity_poly.type
_entity_poly.pdbx_seq_one_letter_code
_entity_poly.pdbx_strand_id
1 'polypeptide(L)'
;MIDSSSAVSVTMFRPVAIVLLLLGACFAWEEFEKPLEVAKPDADGIYRFDLRLAEKLTMSTEGENGHVEVLDFEPDEINRMPWEVRNSDQNTACEAFDSFNSTKNNNLTSLLQLHGLHQVVFAVNGKVPADPIVVPLGAEVILTVHNKFLSAAVSIHVHGLDKRGLWYTDGVAFLQQCPIPPMSTHTYHFIADTPGTHWMHGHLGMDRGHGLLGAFIIKTAPKEEVQMDAKDANSKIIPPREYAMVVHDWTVASSDYIWFAQRWRTMKWQWGFDVEKLGRCWAPTRTYDFGAIGGIVAMRALLVNQKGWHDQDDVFERPEVLPLSMFRIKKAL
;
A
#
# COMPACT_ATOMS: atom_id res chain seq x y z
N MET A 1 81.56 -3.55 -12.51
CA MET A 1 82.02 -2.49 -13.43
C MET A 1 80.93 -2.36 -14.48
N ILE A 2 80.12 -1.28 -14.45
CA ILE A 2 79.00 -0.96 -15.37
C ILE A 2 77.80 -1.96 -15.27
N ASP A 3 76.53 -1.66 -14.96
CA ASP A 3 75.64 -0.47 -14.85
C ASP A 3 74.59 -0.31 -16.00
N SER A 4 73.40 0.21 -15.63
CA SER A 4 72.20 0.52 -16.44
C SER A 4 71.43 -0.70 -17.03
N SER A 5 70.11 -0.70 -17.26
CA SER A 5 68.93 0.04 -16.74
C SER A 5 67.68 -0.83 -17.08
N SER A 6 66.39 -0.53 -16.79
CA SER A 6 65.64 0.60 -16.21
C SER A 6 64.45 0.05 -15.39
N ALA A 7 63.71 0.90 -14.66
CA ALA A 7 62.53 0.50 -13.86
C ALA A 7 61.18 0.75 -14.58
N VAL A 8 60.19 -0.12 -14.33
CA VAL A 8 58.75 0.19 -14.58
C VAL A 8 58.06 0.31 -13.23
N SER A 9 57.54 1.51 -12.95
CA SER A 9 56.79 1.81 -11.73
C SER A 9 55.38 1.23 -11.81
N VAL A 10 55.08 0.21 -10.98
CA VAL A 10 53.69 -0.22 -10.74
C VAL A 10 53.10 0.68 -9.66
N THR A 11 52.44 1.75 -10.10
CA THR A 11 51.81 2.71 -9.19
C THR A 11 50.62 2.07 -8.48
N MET A 12 50.64 2.05 -7.13
CA MET A 12 49.48 1.64 -6.33
C MET A 12 48.25 2.50 -6.67
N PHE A 13 47.26 1.93 -7.36
CA PHE A 13 45.94 2.54 -7.45
C PHE A 13 45.13 2.25 -6.17
N ARG A 14 44.50 3.30 -5.65
CA ARG A 14 43.94 3.37 -4.29
C ARG A 14 42.67 2.51 -4.11
N PRO A 15 42.45 1.88 -2.94
CA PRO A 15 41.24 1.09 -2.64
C PRO A 15 39.98 1.93 -2.33
N VAL A 16 39.92 3.19 -2.78
CA VAL A 16 38.88 4.15 -2.36
C VAL A 16 37.59 4.03 -3.20
N ALA A 17 37.69 3.55 -4.45
CA ALA A 17 36.54 3.48 -5.37
C ALA A 17 35.48 2.43 -4.97
N ILE A 18 35.88 1.34 -4.29
CA ILE A 18 34.96 0.24 -3.92
C ILE A 18 34.11 0.59 -2.70
N VAL A 19 34.59 1.47 -1.81
CA VAL A 19 33.86 1.85 -0.58
C VAL A 19 32.67 2.77 -0.88
N LEU A 20 32.78 3.65 -1.88
CA LEU A 20 31.69 4.58 -2.26
C LEU A 20 30.49 3.87 -2.90
N LEU A 21 30.70 2.81 -3.68
CA LEU A 21 29.62 2.01 -4.27
C LEU A 21 28.79 1.25 -3.22
N LEU A 22 29.38 0.91 -2.07
CA LEU A 22 28.68 0.25 -0.96
C LEU A 22 27.85 1.24 -0.10
N LEU A 23 28.17 2.54 -0.13
CA LEU A 23 27.45 3.56 0.65
C LEU A 23 26.16 4.04 -0.02
N GLY A 24 26.14 4.11 -1.36
CA GLY A 24 24.93 4.53 -2.11
C GLY A 24 23.74 3.57 -1.97
N ALA A 25 24.01 2.29 -1.72
CA ALA A 25 22.97 1.27 -1.61
C ALA A 25 22.23 1.24 -0.26
N CYS A 26 22.71 1.92 0.79
CA CYS A 26 22.08 1.85 2.13
C CYS A 26 20.81 2.71 2.28
N PHE A 27 20.69 3.82 1.54
CA PHE A 27 19.67 4.84 1.81
C PHE A 27 18.26 4.49 1.31
N ALA A 28 18.10 3.51 0.41
CA ALA A 28 16.81 3.14 -0.16
C ALA A 28 15.93 2.23 0.74
N TRP A 29 16.48 1.71 1.84
CA TRP A 29 15.84 0.66 2.65
C TRP A 29 15.33 1.15 4.01
N GLU A 30 15.82 2.30 4.48
CA GLU A 30 15.55 2.81 5.83
C GLU A 30 14.06 3.11 6.09
N GLU A 31 13.25 3.38 5.07
CA GLU A 31 11.82 3.67 5.25
C GLU A 31 11.01 2.43 5.65
N PHE A 32 11.26 1.28 5.03
CA PHE A 32 10.50 0.04 5.24
C PHE A 32 11.07 -0.86 6.34
N GLU A 33 12.30 -0.61 6.80
CA GLU A 33 12.93 -1.33 7.91
C GLU A 33 12.64 -0.72 9.29
N LYS A 34 11.84 0.35 9.37
CA LYS A 34 11.49 0.98 10.66
C LYS A 34 10.69 0.00 11.52
N PRO A 35 11.12 -0.25 12.79
CA PRO A 35 10.38 -1.12 13.69
C PRO A 35 9.02 -0.50 14.03
N LEU A 36 8.03 -1.33 14.38
CA LEU A 36 6.72 -0.86 14.81
C LEU A 36 6.79 -0.09 16.13
N GLU A 37 6.78 1.24 16.04
CA GLU A 37 6.70 2.16 17.18
C GLU A 37 5.26 2.29 17.67
N VAL A 38 5.04 2.12 18.97
CA VAL A 38 3.75 2.44 19.61
C VAL A 38 3.60 3.96 19.64
N ALA A 39 2.44 4.46 19.19
CA ALA A 39 2.11 5.87 19.24
C ALA A 39 2.18 6.42 20.68
N LYS A 40 2.33 7.73 20.82
CA LYS A 40 2.27 8.40 22.13
C LYS A 40 0.89 9.00 22.33
N PRO A 41 0.27 8.86 23.52
CA PRO A 41 -0.96 9.55 23.83
C PRO A 41 -0.71 11.06 23.97
N ASP A 42 -1.81 11.82 23.96
CA ASP A 42 -1.83 13.23 24.33
C ASP A 42 -1.70 13.45 25.85
N ALA A 43 -1.89 14.69 26.30
CA ALA A 43 -1.81 15.06 27.71
C ALA A 43 -2.93 14.44 28.59
N ASP A 44 -4.05 14.03 27.98
CA ASP A 44 -5.18 13.40 28.66
C ASP A 44 -5.06 11.86 28.69
N GLY A 45 -4.02 11.30 28.05
CA GLY A 45 -3.83 9.85 27.92
C GLY A 45 -4.49 9.23 26.67
N ILE A 46 -5.04 10.05 25.77
CA ILE A 46 -5.84 9.64 24.62
C ILE A 46 -4.97 9.57 23.35
N TYR A 47 -5.17 8.52 22.55
CA TYR A 47 -4.44 8.29 21.32
C TYR A 47 -5.19 8.93 20.15
N ARG A 48 -4.73 10.12 19.71
CA ARG A 48 -5.37 10.88 18.64
C ARG A 48 -4.65 10.71 17.31
N PHE A 49 -5.45 10.51 16.26
CA PHE A 49 -4.96 10.36 14.89
C PHE A 49 -5.82 11.17 13.92
N ASP A 50 -5.20 12.08 13.18
CA ASP A 50 -5.85 12.83 12.10
C ASP A 50 -5.57 12.17 10.75
N LEU A 51 -6.63 11.65 10.12
CA LEU A 51 -6.60 11.05 8.79
C LEU A 51 -7.14 12.06 7.77
N ARG A 52 -6.28 12.60 6.92
CA ARG A 52 -6.67 13.37 5.74
C ARG A 52 -6.82 12.43 4.55
N LEU A 53 -8.05 12.21 4.12
CA LEU A 53 -8.38 11.38 2.96
C LEU A 53 -8.42 12.29 1.73
N ALA A 54 -7.53 12.06 0.77
CA ALA A 54 -7.43 12.86 -0.44
C ALA A 54 -7.18 11.96 -1.66
N GLU A 55 -7.77 12.34 -2.80
CA GLU A 55 -7.47 11.71 -4.08
C GLU A 55 -6.01 12.02 -4.45
N LYS A 56 -5.31 11.00 -4.94
CA LYS A 56 -3.95 11.10 -5.46
C LYS A 56 -3.89 10.44 -6.83
N LEU A 57 -2.98 10.91 -7.66
CA LEU A 57 -2.62 10.28 -8.93
C LEU A 57 -1.37 9.45 -8.70
N THR A 58 -1.41 8.17 -9.05
CA THR A 58 -0.20 7.34 -9.16
C THR A 58 0.59 7.73 -10.40
N MET A 59 1.88 7.39 -10.41
CA MET A 59 2.74 7.64 -11.56
C MET A 59 2.69 9.12 -12.01
N SER A 60 2.78 10.03 -11.03
CA SER A 60 2.71 11.47 -11.25
C SER A 60 3.53 12.23 -10.23
N THR A 61 4.19 13.31 -10.69
CA THR A 61 5.01 14.21 -9.88
C THR A 61 4.61 15.66 -10.12
N GLU A 62 5.05 16.56 -9.25
CA GLU A 62 5.00 18.00 -9.50
C GLU A 62 6.20 18.40 -10.37
N GLY A 63 5.92 19.01 -11.52
CA GLY A 63 6.91 19.51 -12.47
C GLY A 63 7.43 20.91 -12.14
N GLU A 64 8.42 21.41 -12.88
CA GLU A 64 9.11 22.69 -12.59
C GLU A 64 8.16 23.91 -12.53
N ASN A 65 7.01 23.84 -13.20
CA ASN A 65 6.01 24.91 -13.26
C ASN A 65 4.85 24.75 -12.24
N GLY A 66 4.92 23.79 -11.32
CA GLY A 66 3.81 23.46 -10.39
C GLY A 66 2.62 22.74 -11.07
N HIS A 67 2.80 22.29 -12.31
CA HIS A 67 1.86 21.41 -13.00
C HIS A 67 2.16 19.94 -12.69
N VAL A 68 1.16 19.07 -12.84
CA VAL A 68 1.33 17.62 -12.66
C VAL A 68 1.93 17.03 -13.94
N GLU A 69 3.09 16.39 -13.80
CA GLU A 69 3.72 15.57 -14.84
C GLU A 69 3.34 14.11 -14.63
N VAL A 70 2.83 13.45 -15.67
CA VAL A 70 2.57 12.00 -15.67
C VAL A 70 3.83 11.29 -16.13
N LEU A 71 4.25 10.30 -15.34
CA LEU A 71 5.38 9.45 -15.65
C LEU A 71 4.86 8.11 -16.17
N ASP A 72 5.36 7.65 -17.30
CA ASP A 72 5.17 6.27 -17.75
C ASP A 72 6.44 5.46 -17.47
N PHE A 73 6.24 4.17 -17.22
CA PHE A 73 7.31 3.21 -16.93
C PHE A 73 7.13 1.99 -17.83
N GLU A 74 7.96 1.92 -18.87
CA GLU A 74 7.95 0.82 -19.85
C GLU A 74 9.20 -0.06 -19.64
N PRO A 75 9.05 -1.33 -19.23
CA PRO A 75 10.18 -2.19 -18.86
C PRO A 75 10.88 -2.86 -20.06
N ASP A 76 10.47 -2.59 -21.30
CA ASP A 76 10.82 -3.42 -22.46
C ASP A 76 12.21 -3.19 -23.06
N GLU A 77 12.87 -2.06 -22.80
CA GLU A 77 14.28 -1.91 -23.18
C GLU A 77 15.19 -2.69 -22.20
N ILE A 78 15.61 -3.91 -22.57
CA ILE A 78 16.49 -4.81 -21.79
C ILE A 78 17.79 -4.17 -21.24
N ASN A 79 18.18 -2.96 -21.68
CA ASN A 79 19.32 -2.20 -21.14
C ASN A 79 18.99 -0.76 -20.69
N ARG A 80 17.71 -0.37 -20.65
CA ARG A 80 17.24 0.90 -20.08
C ARG A 80 15.92 0.67 -19.37
N MET A 81 15.80 1.19 -18.15
CA MET A 81 14.51 1.46 -17.54
C MET A 81 14.22 2.94 -17.76
N PRO A 82 13.87 3.40 -18.99
CA PRO A 82 13.52 4.79 -19.18
C PRO A 82 12.23 5.04 -18.40
N TRP A 83 12.32 5.96 -17.46
CA TRP A 83 11.13 6.71 -17.09
C TRP A 83 10.91 7.70 -18.24
N GLU A 84 9.65 7.90 -18.62
CA GLU A 84 9.30 8.86 -19.66
C GLU A 84 8.23 9.81 -19.14
N VAL A 85 8.29 11.07 -19.56
CA VAL A 85 7.26 12.07 -19.25
C VAL A 85 6.37 12.19 -20.47
N ARG A 86 5.04 12.17 -20.29
CA ARG A 86 4.14 12.50 -21.40
C ARG A 86 4.37 13.94 -21.84
N ASN A 87 4.54 14.14 -23.14
CA ASN A 87 4.71 15.48 -23.69
C ASN A 87 3.44 16.30 -23.40
N SER A 88 3.61 17.50 -22.85
CA SER A 88 2.51 18.37 -22.42
C SER A 88 2.00 19.31 -23.52
N ASP A 89 2.62 19.31 -24.70
CA ASP A 89 2.14 20.09 -25.86
C ASP A 89 0.88 19.45 -26.45
N GLN A 90 -0.23 20.20 -26.35
CA GLN A 90 -1.55 19.83 -26.87
C GLN A 90 -1.59 19.65 -28.40
N ASN A 91 -0.54 20.06 -29.13
CA ASN A 91 -0.39 19.85 -30.57
C ASN A 91 0.31 18.53 -30.93
N THR A 92 0.82 17.79 -29.92
CA THR A 92 1.44 16.47 -30.11
C THR A 92 0.43 15.34 -29.88
N ALA A 93 0.76 14.13 -30.32
CA ALA A 93 -0.04 12.95 -30.02
C ALA A 93 0.05 12.59 -28.52
N CYS A 94 -1.01 12.04 -27.92
CA CYS A 94 -1.02 11.66 -26.50
C CYS A 94 -0.02 10.55 -26.12
N GLU A 95 0.59 9.92 -27.13
CA GLU A 95 1.64 8.88 -27.04
C GLU A 95 3.03 9.48 -27.39
N ALA A 96 3.18 10.80 -27.39
CA ALA A 96 4.47 11.47 -27.51
C ALA A 96 5.12 11.60 -26.13
N PHE A 97 6.39 11.19 -26.03
CA PHE A 97 7.13 11.10 -24.78
C PHE A 97 8.43 11.88 -24.83
N ASP A 98 8.80 12.48 -23.69
CA ASP A 98 10.08 13.12 -23.45
C ASP A 98 10.91 12.28 -22.45
N SER A 99 12.20 12.11 -22.72
CA SER A 99 13.10 11.30 -21.88
C SER A 99 13.24 11.86 -20.46
N PHE A 100 12.86 11.12 -19.42
CA PHE A 100 13.02 11.57 -18.04
C PHE A 100 14.45 11.36 -17.54
N ASN A 101 15.13 12.44 -17.14
CA ASN A 101 16.46 12.35 -16.54
C ASN A 101 16.38 12.29 -15.01
N SER A 102 16.29 11.07 -14.48
CA SER A 102 16.24 10.78 -13.05
C SER A 102 17.42 11.33 -12.23
N THR A 103 18.56 11.62 -12.85
CA THR A 103 19.75 12.17 -12.14
C THR A 103 19.70 13.68 -11.91
N LYS A 104 18.77 14.40 -12.56
CA LYS A 104 18.44 15.79 -12.22
C LYS A 104 17.27 15.87 -11.22
N ASN A 105 16.26 15.02 -11.41
CA ASN A 105 15.00 15.08 -10.68
C ASN A 105 15.03 14.20 -9.42
N ASN A 106 15.89 14.56 -8.46
CA ASN A 106 16.10 13.84 -7.19
C ASN A 106 14.89 13.86 -6.22
N ASN A 107 13.69 14.27 -6.66
CA ASN A 107 12.54 14.55 -5.79
C ASN A 107 11.30 13.68 -6.09
N LEU A 108 11.49 12.46 -6.60
CA LEU A 108 10.42 11.46 -6.74
C LEU A 108 9.93 10.85 -5.40
N THR A 109 10.25 11.47 -4.26
CA THR A 109 9.82 11.01 -2.92
C THR A 109 8.31 11.13 -2.69
N SER A 110 7.62 11.93 -3.51
CA SER A 110 6.17 12.09 -3.52
C SER A 110 5.43 11.13 -4.47
N LEU A 111 6.17 10.33 -5.26
CA LEU A 111 5.63 9.47 -6.30
C LEU A 111 4.98 8.21 -5.73
N LEU A 112 3.67 8.03 -5.96
CA LEU A 112 2.99 6.76 -5.70
C LEU A 112 3.13 5.83 -6.93
N GLN A 113 4.03 4.86 -6.85
CA GLN A 113 4.29 3.92 -7.96
C GLN A 113 3.22 2.82 -8.07
N LEU A 114 2.85 2.19 -6.95
CA LEU A 114 1.94 1.04 -6.89
C LEU A 114 2.28 -0.03 -7.95
N HIS A 115 1.38 -0.29 -8.90
CA HIS A 115 1.53 -1.24 -10.01
C HIS A 115 2.20 -0.69 -11.30
N GLY A 116 2.68 0.56 -11.27
CA GLY A 116 3.37 1.20 -12.39
C GLY A 116 2.46 1.87 -13.43
N LEU A 117 1.14 1.90 -13.24
CA LEU A 117 0.20 2.59 -14.13
C LEU A 117 -0.36 3.86 -13.47
N HIS A 118 -0.71 4.85 -14.30
CA HIS A 118 -1.35 6.09 -13.87
C HIS A 118 -2.84 5.89 -13.57
N GLN A 119 -3.24 6.15 -12.33
CA GLN A 119 -4.61 5.94 -11.83
C GLN A 119 -4.92 6.89 -10.66
N VAL A 120 -6.20 7.22 -10.47
CA VAL A 120 -6.69 7.85 -9.23
C VAL A 120 -6.75 6.80 -8.11
N VAL A 121 -6.27 7.19 -6.93
CA VAL A 121 -6.26 6.38 -5.70
C VAL A 121 -6.69 7.19 -4.48
N PHE A 122 -7.22 6.51 -3.47
CA PHE A 122 -7.68 7.11 -2.22
C PHE A 122 -6.59 6.99 -1.15
N ALA A 123 -5.85 8.08 -0.94
CA ALA A 123 -4.71 8.11 -0.04
C ALA A 123 -5.08 8.65 1.35
N VAL A 124 -4.47 8.07 2.39
CA VAL A 124 -4.54 8.59 3.76
C VAL A 124 -3.23 9.30 4.07
N ASN A 125 -3.32 10.58 4.42
CA ASN A 125 -2.14 11.44 4.67
C ASN A 125 -1.12 11.41 3.51
N GLY A 126 -1.59 11.13 2.29
CA GLY A 126 -0.78 11.08 1.06
C GLY A 126 -0.17 9.71 0.70
N LYS A 127 -0.41 8.65 1.48
CA LYS A 127 0.16 7.30 1.25
C LYS A 127 -0.90 6.23 0.95
N VAL A 128 -0.50 5.16 0.25
CA VAL A 128 -1.31 3.98 -0.08
C VAL A 128 -0.45 2.70 -0.05
N PRO A 129 -0.64 1.77 0.91
CA PRO A 129 -1.47 1.88 2.11
C PRO A 129 -1.10 3.04 3.04
N ALA A 130 -2.02 3.37 3.95
CA ALA A 130 -1.77 4.31 5.03
C ALA A 130 -0.65 3.82 5.97
N ASP A 131 0.04 4.75 6.64
CA ASP A 131 0.98 4.43 7.71
C ASP A 131 0.30 3.62 8.83
N PRO A 132 1.00 2.64 9.44
CA PRO A 132 0.42 1.77 10.46
C PRO A 132 0.07 2.56 11.73
N ILE A 133 -1.16 2.41 12.20
CA ILE A 133 -1.57 2.90 13.52
C ILE A 133 -1.23 1.82 14.55
N VAL A 134 -0.45 2.16 15.58
CA VAL A 134 -0.01 1.22 16.62
C VAL A 134 -0.33 1.80 17.99
N VAL A 135 -1.17 1.11 18.77
CA VAL A 135 -1.63 1.52 20.11
C VAL A 135 -1.50 0.38 21.11
N PRO A 136 -1.40 0.64 22.42
CA PRO A 136 -1.45 -0.43 23.41
C PRO A 136 -2.88 -0.96 23.62
N LEU A 137 -3.00 -2.19 24.14
CA LEU A 137 -4.25 -2.78 24.60
C LEU A 137 -4.92 -1.88 25.65
N GLY A 138 -6.22 -1.63 25.47
CA GLY A 138 -7.02 -0.75 26.32
C GLY A 138 -6.86 0.74 26.03
N ALA A 139 -6.11 1.13 24.99
CA ALA A 139 -6.00 2.52 24.57
C ALA A 139 -7.36 3.12 24.21
N GLU A 140 -7.62 4.34 24.69
CA GLU A 140 -8.70 5.18 24.19
C GLU A 140 -8.24 5.86 22.90
N VAL A 141 -8.92 5.57 21.79
CA VAL A 141 -8.54 6.01 20.45
C VAL A 141 -9.57 6.99 19.91
N ILE A 142 -9.09 8.15 19.45
CA ILE A 142 -9.88 9.14 18.74
C ILE A 142 -9.30 9.35 17.33
N LEU A 143 -10.06 8.90 16.33
CA LEU A 143 -9.68 8.88 14.92
C LEU A 143 -10.51 9.93 14.17
N THR A 144 -9.89 11.07 13.85
CA THR A 144 -10.53 12.17 13.12
C THR A 144 -10.32 11.98 11.63
N VAL A 145 -11.40 11.69 10.91
CA VAL A 145 -11.41 11.46 9.46
C VAL A 145 -11.86 12.72 8.76
N HIS A 146 -10.93 13.39 8.08
CA HIS A 146 -11.20 14.52 7.21
C HIS A 146 -11.39 14.02 5.77
N ASN A 147 -12.63 14.02 5.28
CA ASN A 147 -12.90 13.77 3.86
C ASN A 147 -12.51 15.04 3.07
N LYS A 148 -11.51 14.95 2.19
CA LYS A 148 -11.11 16.02 1.24
C LYS A 148 -11.44 15.68 -0.21
N PHE A 149 -12.23 14.63 -0.45
CA PHE A 149 -12.79 14.37 -1.77
C PHE A 149 -13.85 15.44 -2.09
N LEU A 150 -13.94 15.82 -3.37
CA LEU A 150 -14.85 16.87 -3.84
C LEU A 150 -16.28 16.37 -4.06
N SER A 151 -16.44 15.11 -4.47
CA SER A 151 -17.72 14.52 -4.88
C SER A 151 -18.04 13.19 -4.20
N ALA A 152 -17.04 12.49 -3.65
CA ALA A 152 -17.23 11.21 -2.98
C ALA A 152 -17.45 11.37 -1.46
N ALA A 153 -18.47 10.69 -0.94
CA ALA A 153 -18.59 10.41 0.48
C ALA A 153 -17.73 9.20 0.84
N VAL A 154 -17.42 8.99 2.14
CA VAL A 154 -16.58 7.88 2.61
C VAL A 154 -17.08 7.33 3.94
N SER A 155 -16.58 6.16 4.34
CA SER A 155 -16.60 5.73 5.75
C SER A 155 -15.37 4.88 6.07
N ILE A 156 -14.89 4.91 7.31
CA ILE A 156 -13.72 4.13 7.75
C ILE A 156 -14.16 3.11 8.80
N HIS A 157 -13.93 1.84 8.53
CA HIS A 157 -14.09 0.73 9.47
C HIS A 157 -12.73 0.28 10.00
N VAL A 158 -12.67 -0.07 11.30
CA VAL A 158 -11.49 -0.68 11.92
C VAL A 158 -11.82 -2.14 12.21
N HIS A 159 -11.40 -3.00 11.29
CA HIS A 159 -11.81 -4.40 11.20
C HIS A 159 -11.21 -5.25 12.32
N GLY A 160 -12.05 -6.04 12.99
CA GLY A 160 -11.65 -6.98 14.04
C GLY A 160 -11.91 -6.49 15.48
N LEU A 161 -12.52 -5.31 15.65
CA LEU A 161 -12.93 -4.78 16.95
C LEU A 161 -14.42 -5.04 17.24
N ASP A 162 -14.74 -5.44 18.47
CA ASP A 162 -16.12 -5.75 18.90
C ASP A 162 -16.94 -4.47 19.25
N LYS A 163 -16.27 -3.32 19.40
CA LYS A 163 -16.87 -1.97 19.57
C LYS A 163 -17.98 -1.94 20.64
N ARG A 164 -17.80 -2.69 21.74
CA ARG A 164 -18.85 -2.95 22.75
C ARG A 164 -19.43 -1.66 23.32
N GLY A 165 -20.74 -1.48 23.18
CA GLY A 165 -21.46 -0.27 23.61
C GLY A 165 -21.26 0.97 22.73
N LEU A 166 -20.36 0.90 21.74
CA LEU A 166 -19.96 1.99 20.84
C LEU A 166 -20.20 1.62 19.36
N TRP A 167 -21.24 0.83 19.08
CA TRP A 167 -21.56 0.31 17.74
C TRP A 167 -21.66 1.38 16.64
N TYR A 168 -21.99 2.62 17.01
CA TYR A 168 -22.07 3.77 16.10
C TYR A 168 -20.69 4.31 15.66
N THR A 169 -19.58 3.75 16.18
CA THR A 169 -18.19 4.09 15.80
C THR A 169 -17.47 2.96 15.06
N ASP A 170 -18.22 1.98 14.55
CA ASP A 170 -17.67 0.83 13.83
C ASP A 170 -17.38 1.11 12.35
N GLY A 171 -18.12 2.00 11.68
CA GLY A 171 -17.73 2.52 10.36
C GLY A 171 -18.53 2.05 9.14
N VAL A 172 -19.52 1.17 9.31
CA VAL A 172 -20.29 0.64 8.19
C VAL A 172 -21.37 1.64 7.76
N ALA A 173 -21.19 2.18 6.56
CA ALA A 173 -22.09 3.15 5.94
C ALA A 173 -23.51 2.58 5.75
N PHE A 174 -24.51 3.43 5.99
CA PHE A 174 -25.95 3.10 5.94
C PHE A 174 -26.44 2.02 6.93
N LEU A 175 -25.56 1.54 7.81
CA LEU A 175 -25.89 0.58 8.87
C LEU A 175 -25.74 1.21 10.25
N GLN A 176 -24.53 1.65 10.59
CA GLN A 176 -24.22 2.24 11.90
C GLN A 176 -24.13 3.77 11.84
N GLN A 177 -23.80 4.30 10.66
CA GLN A 177 -23.66 5.74 10.41
C GLN A 177 -24.11 6.13 9.00
N CYS A 178 -24.38 7.42 8.82
CA CYS A 178 -24.37 8.00 7.48
C CYS A 178 -22.92 8.06 6.95
N PRO A 179 -22.69 7.95 5.62
CA PRO A 179 -21.42 8.29 5.01
C PRO A 179 -20.95 9.70 5.40
N ILE A 180 -19.64 9.87 5.56
CA ILE A 180 -18.97 11.15 5.80
C ILE A 180 -19.04 11.96 4.49
N PRO A 181 -19.81 13.06 4.42
CA PRO A 181 -19.99 13.81 3.17
C PRO A 181 -18.68 14.37 2.60
N PRO A 182 -18.64 14.70 1.29
CA PRO A 182 -17.52 15.44 0.69
C PRO A 182 -17.14 16.68 1.51
N MET A 183 -15.84 16.99 1.55
CA MET A 183 -15.28 18.15 2.25
C MET A 183 -15.57 18.27 3.77
N SER A 184 -16.14 17.23 4.39
CA SER A 184 -16.54 17.24 5.81
C SER A 184 -15.53 16.56 6.74
N THR A 185 -15.86 16.42 8.02
CA THR A 185 -15.03 15.73 9.01
C THR A 185 -15.92 14.96 9.97
N HIS A 186 -15.48 13.77 10.36
CA HIS A 186 -16.14 12.89 11.32
C HIS A 186 -15.10 12.32 12.28
N THR A 187 -15.50 12.03 13.51
CA THR A 187 -14.58 11.55 14.56
C THR A 187 -15.11 10.26 15.15
N TYR A 188 -14.33 9.19 15.00
CA TYR A 188 -14.57 7.91 15.64
C TYR A 188 -13.91 7.90 17.02
N HIS A 189 -14.61 7.39 18.03
CA HIS A 189 -14.12 7.29 19.40
C HIS A 189 -14.40 5.88 19.92
N PHE A 190 -13.35 5.13 20.25
CA PHE A 190 -13.47 3.74 20.68
C PHE A 190 -12.29 3.29 21.54
N ILE A 191 -12.47 2.18 22.26
CA ILE A 191 -11.40 1.52 23.01
C ILE A 191 -10.77 0.43 22.14
N ALA A 192 -9.45 0.36 22.14
CA ALA A 192 -8.65 -0.71 21.53
C ALA A 192 -8.68 -1.96 22.44
N ASP A 193 -9.81 -2.66 22.50
CA ASP A 193 -10.11 -3.71 23.49
C ASP A 193 -9.59 -5.12 23.15
N THR A 194 -9.25 -5.36 21.89
CA THR A 194 -8.92 -6.69 21.35
C THR A 194 -7.47 -6.70 20.85
N PRO A 195 -6.52 -7.40 21.50
CA PRO A 195 -5.11 -7.37 21.10
C PRO A 195 -4.87 -8.06 19.75
N GLY A 196 -3.82 -7.66 19.03
CA GLY A 196 -3.38 -8.31 17.80
C GLY A 196 -3.31 -7.38 16.57
N THR A 197 -3.21 -8.01 15.40
CA THR A 197 -3.10 -7.35 14.10
C THR A 197 -4.47 -7.16 13.47
N HIS A 198 -4.91 -5.92 13.42
CA HIS A 198 -6.14 -5.46 12.78
C HIS A 198 -5.79 -4.58 11.56
N TRP A 199 -6.81 -4.04 10.91
CA TRP A 199 -6.62 -3.10 9.80
C TRP A 199 -7.80 -2.14 9.72
N MET A 200 -7.54 -0.93 9.24
CA MET A 200 -8.57 0.04 8.90
C MET A 200 -8.77 0.06 7.39
N HIS A 201 -10.00 0.24 6.92
CA HIS A 201 -10.30 0.38 5.50
C HIS A 201 -11.58 1.18 5.22
N GLY A 202 -11.69 1.65 3.98
CA GLY A 202 -12.91 2.24 3.43
C GLY A 202 -14.05 1.22 3.43
N HIS A 203 -15.21 1.59 4.01
CA HIS A 203 -16.38 0.71 4.12
C HIS A 203 -17.63 1.23 3.39
N LEU A 204 -17.41 2.06 2.38
CA LEU A 204 -18.40 2.44 1.38
C LEU A 204 -17.96 1.93 0.00
N GLY A 205 -18.91 1.42 -0.79
CA GLY A 205 -18.69 1.03 -2.19
C GLY A 205 -17.47 0.12 -2.39
N MET A 206 -16.46 0.64 -3.08
CA MET A 206 -15.19 -0.04 -3.34
C MET A 206 -13.97 0.77 -2.87
N ASP A 207 -14.16 1.70 -1.91
CA ASP A 207 -13.12 2.62 -1.41
C ASP A 207 -11.80 1.92 -1.06
N ARG A 208 -11.87 0.75 -0.40
CA ARG A 208 -10.70 -0.06 -0.04
C ARG A 208 -9.90 -0.51 -1.28
N GLY A 209 -10.58 -0.85 -2.38
CA GLY A 209 -9.96 -1.26 -3.64
C GLY A 209 -9.24 -0.10 -4.35
N HIS A 210 -9.70 1.14 -4.15
CA HIS A 210 -8.97 2.35 -4.54
C HIS A 210 -7.75 2.65 -3.65
N GLY A 211 -7.44 1.79 -2.66
CA GLY A 211 -6.30 1.94 -1.76
C GLY A 211 -6.61 2.55 -0.39
N LEU A 212 -7.88 2.82 -0.06
CA LEU A 212 -8.26 3.35 1.25
C LEU A 212 -8.17 2.26 2.33
N LEU A 213 -6.95 1.93 2.77
CA LEU A 213 -6.68 0.94 3.81
C LEU A 213 -5.32 1.16 4.49
N GLY A 214 -5.14 0.59 5.68
CA GLY A 214 -3.89 0.64 6.46
C GLY A 214 -3.90 -0.33 7.64
N ALA A 215 -2.72 -0.69 8.15
CA ALA A 215 -2.62 -1.56 9.32
C ALA A 215 -3.05 -0.84 10.61
N PHE A 216 -3.70 -1.58 11.52
CA PHE A 216 -4.07 -1.10 12.85
C PHE A 216 -3.65 -2.16 13.87
N ILE A 217 -2.74 -1.85 14.79
CA ILE A 217 -2.08 -2.86 15.62
C ILE A 217 -2.28 -2.52 17.08
N ILE A 218 -2.86 -3.46 17.82
CA ILE A 218 -3.08 -3.35 19.26
C ILE A 218 -2.05 -4.21 19.96
N LYS A 219 -0.96 -3.58 20.43
CA LYS A 219 0.14 -4.26 21.11
C LYS A 219 -0.18 -4.50 22.58
N THR A 220 0.19 -5.67 23.05
CA THR A 220 0.27 -6.02 24.47
C THR A 220 1.53 -5.39 25.09
N ALA A 221 1.96 -5.87 26.27
CA ALA A 221 3.15 -5.34 26.94
C ALA A 221 4.43 -5.49 26.07
N PRO A 222 5.46 -4.61 26.22
CA PRO A 222 6.58 -4.50 25.26
C PRO A 222 7.54 -5.72 25.10
N LYS A 223 7.20 -6.89 25.66
CA LYS A 223 8.01 -8.12 25.68
C LYS A 223 7.13 -9.38 25.74
N GLU A 224 6.02 -9.40 24.99
CA GLU A 224 5.19 -10.61 24.94
C GLU A 224 5.95 -11.78 24.29
N GLU A 225 5.86 -12.94 24.93
CA GLU A 225 6.35 -14.20 24.37
C GLU A 225 5.36 -14.70 23.31
N VAL A 226 5.74 -14.65 22.04
CA VAL A 226 4.94 -15.17 20.94
C VAL A 226 5.26 -16.65 20.74
N GLN A 227 4.22 -17.49 20.74
CA GLN A 227 4.35 -18.92 20.44
C GLN A 227 4.55 -19.11 18.93
N MET A 228 5.68 -19.70 18.52
CA MET A 228 6.04 -19.88 17.10
C MET A 228 5.36 -21.09 16.46
N ASP A 229 5.16 -22.18 17.20
CA ASP A 229 4.43 -23.37 16.76
C ASP A 229 3.25 -23.63 17.72
N ALA A 230 2.03 -23.59 17.17
CA ALA A 230 0.80 -23.89 17.90
C ALA A 230 0.79 -25.32 18.53
N LYS A 231 1.65 -26.23 18.07
CA LYS A 231 1.77 -27.61 18.57
C LYS A 231 2.86 -27.81 19.63
N ASP A 232 3.80 -26.86 19.77
CA ASP A 232 4.84 -26.91 20.81
C ASP A 232 4.68 -25.73 21.78
N ALA A 233 4.23 -26.02 23.00
CA ALA A 233 4.04 -25.04 24.06
C ALA A 233 5.35 -24.37 24.54
N ASN A 234 6.52 -24.95 24.22
CA ASN A 234 7.83 -24.40 24.55
C ASN A 234 8.43 -23.54 23.43
N SER A 235 7.79 -23.46 22.26
CA SER A 235 8.27 -22.72 21.07
C SER A 235 8.15 -21.19 21.18
N LYS A 236 8.19 -20.66 22.41
CA LYS A 236 7.99 -19.24 22.68
C LYS A 236 9.26 -18.44 22.47
N ILE A 237 9.15 -17.33 21.75
CA ILE A 237 10.23 -16.36 21.60
C ILE A 237 9.71 -14.94 21.87
N ILE A 238 10.60 -14.06 22.32
CA ILE A 238 10.38 -12.62 22.24
C ILE A 238 11.00 -12.19 20.89
N PRO A 239 10.20 -11.73 19.90
CA PRO A 239 10.75 -11.32 18.62
C PRO A 239 11.68 -10.11 18.81
N PRO A 240 12.91 -10.13 18.25
CA PRO A 240 13.87 -9.03 18.43
C PRO A 240 13.46 -7.76 17.68
N ARG A 241 12.60 -7.89 16.66
CA ARG A 241 11.95 -6.83 15.88
C ARG A 241 10.63 -7.36 15.34
N GLU A 242 9.70 -6.44 15.09
CA GLU A 242 8.38 -6.71 14.50
C GLU A 242 8.11 -5.70 13.38
N TYR A 243 7.45 -6.17 12.32
CA TYR A 243 7.11 -5.38 11.13
C TYR A 243 5.64 -5.62 10.77
N ALA A 244 5.00 -4.63 10.17
CA ALA A 244 3.69 -4.79 9.54
C ALA A 244 3.85 -4.92 8.03
N MET A 245 3.15 -5.87 7.43
CA MET A 245 3.04 -6.01 5.98
C MET A 245 1.56 -6.03 5.62
N VAL A 246 1.16 -5.13 4.73
CA VAL A 246 -0.19 -5.11 4.16
C VAL A 246 -0.12 -5.70 2.77
N VAL A 247 -0.91 -6.73 2.53
CA VAL A 247 -1.02 -7.41 1.24
C VAL A 247 -2.37 -7.02 0.63
N HIS A 248 -2.33 -6.42 -0.55
CA HIS A 248 -3.52 -5.96 -1.27
C HIS A 248 -3.40 -6.40 -2.73
N ASP A 249 -4.46 -7.00 -3.27
CA ASP A 249 -4.59 -7.15 -4.71
C ASP A 249 -4.91 -5.80 -5.36
N TRP A 250 -4.48 -5.61 -6.61
CA TRP A 250 -4.68 -4.34 -7.29
C TRP A 250 -5.26 -4.53 -8.69
N THR A 251 -6.27 -3.74 -9.02
CA THR A 251 -6.99 -3.83 -10.29
C THR A 251 -6.41 -2.88 -11.32
N VAL A 252 -6.23 -3.35 -12.56
CA VAL A 252 -5.76 -2.52 -13.69
C VAL A 252 -6.82 -1.50 -14.15
N ALA A 253 -8.10 -1.86 -14.01
CA ALA A 253 -9.21 -0.91 -14.20
C ALA A 253 -9.63 -0.34 -12.84
N SER A 254 -10.27 0.84 -12.84
CA SER A 254 -10.76 1.47 -11.61
C SER A 254 -11.71 0.54 -10.83
N SER A 255 -11.62 0.59 -9.51
CA SER A 255 -12.37 -0.32 -8.64
C SER A 255 -13.88 -0.05 -8.71
N ASP A 256 -14.29 1.18 -9.01
CA ASP A 256 -15.67 1.51 -9.41
C ASP A 256 -16.10 0.78 -10.69
N TYR A 257 -15.31 0.84 -11.77
CA TYR A 257 -15.64 0.13 -13.01
C TYR A 257 -15.74 -1.38 -12.76
N ILE A 258 -14.81 -1.95 -11.99
CA ILE A 258 -14.87 -3.36 -11.58
C ILE A 258 -16.11 -3.64 -10.75
N TRP A 259 -16.48 -2.80 -9.78
CA TRP A 259 -17.69 -2.97 -8.98
C TRP A 259 -18.96 -2.88 -9.82
N PHE A 260 -19.09 -1.86 -10.67
CA PHE A 260 -20.24 -1.72 -11.57
C PHE A 260 -20.29 -2.88 -12.57
N ALA A 261 -19.18 -3.24 -13.23
CA ALA A 261 -19.14 -4.37 -14.14
C ALA A 261 -19.49 -5.68 -13.45
N GLN A 262 -18.97 -5.93 -12.25
CA GLN A 262 -19.29 -7.11 -11.44
C GLN A 262 -20.75 -7.08 -10.99
N ARG A 263 -21.29 -5.94 -10.55
CA ARG A 263 -22.71 -5.77 -10.21
C ARG A 263 -23.60 -6.03 -11.42
N TRP A 264 -23.31 -5.47 -12.58
CA TRP A 264 -24.05 -5.72 -13.82
C TRP A 264 -23.97 -7.18 -14.27
N ARG A 265 -22.79 -7.81 -14.23
CA ARG A 265 -22.59 -9.22 -14.59
C ARG A 265 -23.27 -10.17 -13.60
N THR A 266 -23.10 -9.96 -12.29
CA THR A 266 -23.72 -10.78 -11.24
C THR A 266 -25.23 -10.55 -11.14
N MET A 267 -25.76 -9.36 -11.43
CA MET A 267 -27.20 -9.14 -11.54
C MET A 267 -27.78 -9.79 -12.81
N LYS A 268 -27.07 -9.76 -13.94
CA LYS A 268 -27.47 -10.50 -15.16
C LYS A 268 -27.54 -12.01 -14.94
N TRP A 269 -26.72 -12.54 -14.02
CA TRP A 269 -26.70 -13.96 -13.62
C TRP A 269 -27.12 -14.19 -12.17
N GLN A 270 -27.98 -13.34 -11.59
CA GLN A 270 -28.49 -13.53 -10.22
C GLN A 270 -29.48 -14.72 -10.11
N TRP A 271 -29.66 -15.42 -11.23
CA TRP A 271 -30.33 -16.71 -11.41
C TRP A 271 -29.39 -17.69 -12.17
N GLY A 272 -28.10 -17.76 -11.79
CA GLY A 272 -27.02 -18.38 -12.59
C GLY A 272 -26.84 -19.90 -12.40
N PHE A 273 -26.47 -20.61 -13.47
CA PHE A 273 -26.46 -22.08 -13.59
C PHE A 273 -25.54 -22.81 -12.57
N ASP A 274 -26.10 -23.77 -11.84
CA ASP A 274 -25.41 -24.76 -10.99
C ASP A 274 -24.70 -25.78 -11.91
N VAL A 275 -23.37 -25.90 -11.77
CA VAL A 275 -22.54 -26.82 -12.58
C VAL A 275 -22.59 -28.27 -12.11
N GLU A 276 -23.02 -28.55 -10.87
CA GLU A 276 -23.32 -29.91 -10.40
C GLU A 276 -24.76 -30.31 -10.73
N LYS A 277 -25.66 -29.32 -10.87
CA LYS A 277 -27.08 -29.50 -11.23
C LYS A 277 -27.46 -28.60 -12.40
N LEU A 278 -26.93 -28.94 -13.58
CA LEU A 278 -27.26 -28.32 -14.86
C LEU A 278 -28.76 -27.99 -14.93
N GLY A 279 -29.13 -26.72 -14.84
CA GLY A 279 -30.52 -26.25 -14.84
C GLY A 279 -31.04 -25.58 -13.57
N ARG A 280 -30.25 -25.40 -12.51
CA ARG A 280 -30.67 -24.63 -11.31
C ARG A 280 -29.92 -23.31 -11.14
N CYS A 281 -30.58 -22.36 -10.49
CA CYS A 281 -30.08 -21.02 -10.24
C CYS A 281 -29.40 -20.93 -8.87
N TRP A 282 -28.14 -20.48 -8.81
CA TRP A 282 -27.43 -20.17 -7.57
C TRP A 282 -27.94 -18.84 -7.00
N ALA A 283 -28.30 -18.85 -5.71
CA ALA A 283 -28.73 -17.67 -4.98
C ALA A 283 -27.54 -17.10 -4.18
N PRO A 284 -27.04 -15.89 -4.50
CA PRO A 284 -25.99 -15.26 -3.70
C PRO A 284 -26.50 -14.93 -2.29
N THR A 285 -25.79 -15.39 -1.27
CA THR A 285 -25.90 -14.84 0.09
C THR A 285 -25.33 -13.43 0.10
N ARG A 286 -26.21 -12.42 0.14
CA ARG A 286 -25.83 -11.04 0.45
C ARG A 286 -25.66 -10.88 1.96
N THR A 287 -24.66 -10.11 2.36
CA THR A 287 -24.63 -9.48 3.67
C THR A 287 -25.44 -8.18 3.63
N TYR A 288 -25.91 -7.70 4.79
CA TYR A 288 -26.87 -6.59 4.89
C TYR A 288 -26.26 -5.24 4.44
N ASP A 289 -24.93 -5.13 4.52
CA ASP A 289 -24.08 -4.01 4.07
C ASP A 289 -23.89 -3.94 2.53
N PHE A 290 -24.66 -4.73 1.76
CA PHE A 290 -24.48 -4.94 0.31
C PHE A 290 -23.18 -5.67 -0.10
N GLY A 291 -22.43 -6.20 0.86
CA GLY A 291 -21.33 -7.13 0.60
C GLY A 291 -21.82 -8.37 -0.17
N ALA A 292 -21.02 -8.80 -1.13
CA ALA A 292 -21.25 -10.00 -1.91
C ALA A 292 -20.21 -11.06 -1.57
N ILE A 293 -20.66 -12.20 -1.03
CA ILE A 293 -19.82 -13.39 -0.91
C ILE A 293 -19.81 -14.06 -2.30
N GLY A 294 -18.93 -13.56 -3.17
CA GLY A 294 -18.73 -14.04 -4.54
C GLY A 294 -17.33 -14.62 -4.72
N GLY A 295 -17.20 -15.64 -5.58
CA GLY A 295 -15.95 -16.38 -5.78
C GLY A 295 -14.78 -15.54 -6.30
N ILE A 296 -13.58 -16.10 -6.14
CA ILE A 296 -12.25 -15.52 -6.41
C ILE A 296 -12.24 -14.65 -7.68
N VAL A 297 -11.89 -13.37 -7.52
CA VAL A 297 -11.52 -12.48 -8.62
C VAL A 297 -10.12 -12.90 -9.09
N ALA A 298 -9.90 -12.97 -10.40
CA ALA A 298 -8.58 -13.24 -10.95
C ALA A 298 -7.62 -12.08 -10.60
N MET A 299 -6.71 -12.33 -9.66
CA MET A 299 -5.70 -11.36 -9.22
C MET A 299 -4.78 -11.04 -10.41
N ARG A 300 -4.67 -9.78 -10.79
CA ARG A 300 -3.77 -9.32 -11.87
C ARG A 300 -2.46 -8.75 -11.33
N ALA A 301 -2.53 -8.05 -10.20
CA ALA A 301 -1.38 -7.46 -9.52
C ALA A 301 -1.47 -7.73 -8.01
N LEU A 302 -0.31 -7.84 -7.35
CA LEU A 302 -0.18 -7.91 -5.90
C LEU A 302 0.70 -6.76 -5.43
N LEU A 303 0.26 -6.04 -4.40
CA LEU A 303 1.03 -5.01 -3.71
C LEU A 303 1.67 -5.54 -2.43
N VAL A 304 2.94 -5.19 -2.24
CA VAL A 304 3.69 -5.32 -1.00
C VAL A 304 4.33 -3.95 -0.71
N ASN A 305 3.99 -3.34 0.44
CA ASN A 305 4.56 -2.07 0.90
C ASN A 305 4.59 -0.97 -0.19
N GLN A 306 3.41 -0.65 -0.76
CA GLN A 306 3.21 0.36 -1.81
C GLN A 306 3.82 0.05 -3.19
N LYS A 307 4.30 -1.19 -3.44
CA LYS A 307 4.90 -1.61 -4.71
C LYS A 307 4.29 -2.89 -5.25
N GLY A 308 4.15 -3.00 -6.57
CA GLY A 308 3.69 -4.18 -7.28
C GLY A 308 3.89 -4.06 -8.79
N TRP A 309 3.30 -4.97 -9.56
CA TRP A 309 3.44 -5.02 -11.02
C TRP A 309 2.16 -5.57 -11.68
N HIS A 310 1.90 -5.24 -12.95
CA HIS A 310 0.54 -5.31 -13.55
C HIS A 310 0.32 -6.33 -14.66
N ASP A 311 1.38 -6.79 -15.31
CA ASP A 311 1.36 -7.94 -16.23
C ASP A 311 1.77 -9.19 -15.40
N GLN A 312 1.55 -10.39 -15.95
CA GLN A 312 1.90 -11.66 -15.32
C GLN A 312 3.13 -12.30 -15.96
N ASP A 313 3.40 -12.03 -17.23
CA ASP A 313 4.41 -12.78 -17.98
C ASP A 313 5.83 -12.42 -17.51
N ASP A 314 6.18 -11.15 -17.24
CA ASP A 314 7.52 -10.84 -16.66
C ASP A 314 7.72 -11.32 -15.22
N VAL A 315 6.65 -11.63 -14.47
CA VAL A 315 6.82 -12.29 -13.15
C VAL A 315 7.46 -13.66 -13.33
N PHE A 316 7.19 -14.32 -14.45
CA PHE A 316 7.76 -15.62 -14.82
C PHE A 316 9.02 -15.48 -15.69
N GLU A 317 9.07 -14.52 -16.61
CA GLU A 317 10.12 -14.43 -17.64
C GLU A 317 11.26 -13.45 -17.30
N ARG A 318 11.01 -12.37 -16.57
CA ARG A 318 12.00 -11.30 -16.26
C ARG A 318 11.93 -10.84 -14.79
N PRO A 319 11.95 -11.73 -13.77
CA PRO A 319 11.71 -11.35 -12.37
C PRO A 319 12.72 -10.34 -11.80
N GLU A 320 13.90 -10.19 -12.41
CA GLU A 320 14.93 -9.21 -12.03
C GLU A 320 14.64 -7.76 -12.47
N VAL A 321 13.72 -7.52 -13.43
CA VAL A 321 13.32 -6.15 -13.81
C VAL A 321 12.16 -5.62 -12.97
N LEU A 322 11.56 -6.47 -12.12
CA LEU A 322 10.47 -6.09 -11.24
C LEU A 322 10.94 -5.00 -10.24
N PRO A 323 10.23 -3.87 -10.09
CA PRO A 323 10.56 -2.81 -9.12
C PRO A 323 10.24 -3.21 -7.66
N LEU A 324 10.31 -4.51 -7.35
CA LEU A 324 10.05 -5.08 -6.04
C LEU A 324 11.28 -5.00 -5.14
N SER A 325 11.10 -4.45 -3.94
CA SER A 325 12.13 -4.49 -2.90
C SER A 325 12.29 -5.93 -2.37
N MET A 326 13.28 -6.67 -2.88
CA MET A 326 13.64 -7.98 -2.34
C MET A 326 14.21 -7.86 -0.91
N PHE A 327 13.45 -8.29 0.09
CA PHE A 327 13.90 -8.35 1.48
C PHE A 327 14.50 -9.72 1.81
N ARG A 328 15.79 -9.74 2.19
CA ARG A 328 16.46 -10.96 2.64
C ARG A 328 16.33 -11.11 4.16
N ILE A 329 15.30 -11.84 4.61
CA ILE A 329 15.18 -12.23 6.03
C ILE A 329 16.35 -13.16 6.37
N LYS A 330 17.42 -12.57 6.91
CA LYS A 330 18.47 -13.35 7.58
C LYS A 330 17.87 -13.90 8.86
N LYS A 331 17.87 -15.23 9.01
CA LYS A 331 17.58 -15.88 10.29
C LYS A 331 18.49 -15.22 11.36
N ALA A 332 17.89 -14.72 12.44
CA ALA A 332 18.66 -14.25 13.59
C ALA A 332 19.52 -15.41 14.11
N LEU A 333 20.80 -15.12 14.37
CA LEU A 333 21.75 -16.05 14.98
C LEU A 333 21.48 -16.15 16.49
#